data_AF-A0A2W7R6C1-F1
#
_entry.id   AF-A0A2W7R6C1-F1
#
_cell.length_a   1.000
_cell.length_b   1.000
_cell.length_c   1.000
_cell.angle_alpha   90.00
_cell.angle_beta   90.00
_cell.angle_gamma   90.00
#
_symmetry.space_group_name_H-M   'P 1'
#
loop_
_entity.id
_entity.type
_entity.pdbx_description
1 polymer ?
#
loop_
_entity_poly.entity_id
_entity_poly.type
_entity_poly.pdbx_seq_one_letter_code
_entity_poly.pdbx_strand_id
1 'polypeptide(L)' 'MEALKIEILNPKALKLIRGMEDLNLIKISDEPASKMQTYLKSMRKNSDSAPSLEELAKMVDEVRSARDEEK' A
#
# COMPACT_ATOMS: atom_id res chain seq x y z
N MET A 1 -2.93 20.27 19.12
CA MET A 1 -2.06 19.11 19.47
C MET A 1 -1.18 18.86 18.27
N GLU A 2 0.10 19.14 18.38
CA GLU A 2 1.07 18.89 17.31
C GLU A 2 1.53 17.44 17.40
N ALA A 3 1.40 16.69 16.31
CA ALA A 3 1.84 15.30 16.24
C ALA A 3 3.15 15.23 15.45
N LEU A 4 4.26 14.88 16.12
CA LEU A 4 5.55 14.64 15.45
C LEU A 4 5.66 13.17 15.03
N LYS A 5 5.96 12.95 13.75
CA LYS A 5 6.39 11.64 13.25
C LYS A 5 7.88 11.48 13.53
N ILE A 6 8.25 10.47 14.31
CA ILE A 6 9.64 10.19 14.69
C ILE A 6 10.05 8.88 14.03
N GLU A 7 11.07 8.92 13.19
CA GLU A 7 11.69 7.71 12.62
C GLU A 7 12.78 7.19 13.56
N ILE A 8 12.65 5.93 13.97
CA ILE A 8 13.58 5.31 14.91
C ILE A 8 14.81 4.82 14.14
N LEU A 9 15.89 5.58 14.22
CA LEU A 9 17.16 5.25 13.57
C LEU A 9 18.00 4.21 14.35
N ASN A 10 17.74 4.03 15.65
CA ASN A 10 18.53 3.15 16.51
C ASN A 10 17.64 2.42 17.53
N PRO A 11 17.80 1.09 17.73
CA PRO A 11 17.02 0.33 18.71
C PRO A 11 17.18 0.80 20.15
N LYS A 12 18.26 1.53 20.49
CA LYS A 12 18.40 2.18 21.82
C LYS A 12 17.40 3.32 22.03
N ALA A 13 16.97 3.99 20.95
CA ALA A 13 16.00 5.08 21.03
C ALA A 13 14.61 4.57 21.45
N LEU A 14 14.24 3.32 21.13
CA LEU A 14 12.99 2.69 21.62
C LEU A 14 12.92 2.67 23.15
N LYS A 15 14.02 2.37 23.83
CA LYS A 15 14.06 2.33 25.30
C LYS A 15 13.89 3.72 25.90
N LEU A 16 14.48 4.74 25.27
CA LEU A 16 14.33 6.13 25.70
C LEU A 16 12.91 6.64 25.45
N ILE A 17 12.33 6.34 24.28
CA ILE A 17 10.95 6.72 23.93
C ILE A 17 9.94 6.04 24.88
N ARG A 18 10.12 4.76 25.23
CA ARG A 18 9.31 4.10 26.27
C ARG A 18 9.47 4.73 27.64
N GLY A 19 10.70 5.11 28.02
CA GLY A 19 10.91 5.85 29.27
C GLY A 19 10.23 7.23 29.29
N MET A 20 10.11 7.89 28.14
CA MET A 20 9.38 9.16 28.00
C MET A 20 7.85 8.96 27.95
N GLU A 21 7.39 7.81 27.44
CA GLU A 21 6.00 7.37 27.49
C GLU A 21 5.57 7.05 28.93
N ASP A 22 6.40 6.35 29.71
CA ASP A 22 6.15 6.05 31.13
C ASP A 22 6.00 7.34 31.98
N LEU A 23 6.70 8.40 31.58
CA LEU A 23 6.60 9.73 32.18
C LEU A 23 5.45 10.58 31.61
N ASN A 24 4.60 10.01 30.74
CA ASN A 24 3.48 10.66 30.03
C ASN A 24 3.87 11.90 29.20
N LEU A 25 5.13 12.04 28.79
CA LEU A 25 5.61 13.18 28.00
C LEU A 25 5.34 13.01 26.50
N ILE A 26 5.25 11.77 26.03
CA ILE A 26 5.01 11.43 24.62
C ILE A 26 3.96 10.31 24.58
N LYS A 27 2.96 10.44 23.71
CA LYS A 27 2.02 9.36 23.42
C LYS A 27 2.47 8.65 22.15
N ILE A 28 2.92 7.40 22.26
CA ILE A 28 3.24 6.58 21.09
C ILE A 28 1.92 6.21 20.42
N SER A 29 1.61 6.92 19.34
CA SER A 29 0.50 6.53 18.46
C SER A 29 1.13 5.71 17.33
N ASP A 30 1.20 4.39 17.52
CA ASP A 30 1.28 3.47 16.39
C ASP A 30 -0.02 3.70 15.62
N GLU A 31 -0.02 4.61 14.64
CA GLU A 31 -1.16 4.78 13.75
C GLU A 31 -1.40 3.41 13.10
N PRO A 32 -2.49 2.69 13.45
CA PRO A 32 -2.79 1.46 12.77
C PRO A 32 -3.00 1.86 11.30
N ALA A 33 -2.30 1.19 10.39
CA ALA A 33 -2.36 1.45 8.95
C ALA A 33 -3.80 1.84 8.59
N SER A 34 -3.97 3.11 8.19
CA SER A 34 -5.28 3.73 8.02
C SER A 34 -6.17 2.76 7.25
N LYS A 35 -7.45 2.61 7.63
CA LYS A 35 -8.39 1.70 6.93
C LYS A 35 -8.35 1.90 5.41
N MET A 36 -8.08 3.14 4.97
CA MET A 36 -7.83 3.51 3.58
C MET A 36 -6.59 2.84 2.98
N GLN A 37 -5.48 2.77 3.71
CA GLN A 37 -4.25 2.13 3.26
C GLN A 37 -4.41 0.61 3.10
N THR A 38 -5.13 -0.04 4.01
CA THR A 38 -5.50 -1.46 3.88
C THR A 38 -6.43 -1.69 2.70
N TYR A 39 -7.39 -0.79 2.47
CA TYR A 39 -8.30 -0.85 1.33
C TYR A 39 -7.59 -0.61 -0.02
N LEU A 40 -6.66 0.34 -0.07
CA LEU A 40 -5.85 0.56 -1.28
C LEU A 40 -4.96 -0.64 -1.58
N LYS A 41 -4.44 -1.32 -0.55
CA LYS A 41 -3.66 -2.55 -0.70
C LYS A 41 -4.50 -3.72 -1.22
N SER A 42 -5.79 -3.82 -0.84
CA SER A 42 -6.68 -4.84 -1.40
C SER A 42 -7.05 -4.55 -2.86
N MET A 43 -7.30 -3.29 -3.23
CA MET A 43 -7.56 -2.90 -4.62
C MET A 43 -6.37 -3.16 -5.55
N ARG A 44 -5.15 -2.89 -5.08
CA ARG A 44 -3.93 -3.09 -5.87
C ARG A 44 -3.37 -4.51 -5.80
N LYS A 45 -4.05 -5.45 -5.14
CA LYS A 45 -3.54 -6.82 -4.92
C LYS A 45 -3.22 -7.57 -6.23
N ASN A 46 -3.89 -7.24 -7.32
CA ASN A 46 -3.70 -7.87 -8.63
C ASN A 46 -2.97 -6.95 -9.63
N SER A 47 -2.41 -5.82 -9.19
CA SER A 47 -1.69 -4.90 -10.10
C SER A 47 -0.47 -5.56 -10.74
N ASP A 48 0.20 -6.46 -10.02
CA ASP A 48 1.38 -7.17 -10.51
C ASP A 48 1.04 -8.30 -11.50
N SER A 49 -0.22 -8.73 -11.51
CA SER A 49 -0.75 -9.72 -12.45
C SER A 49 -1.53 -9.07 -13.61
N ALA A 50 -1.53 -7.74 -13.68
CA ALA A 50 -2.18 -7.03 -14.76
C ALA A 50 -1.39 -7.29 -16.06
N PRO A 51 -2.04 -7.74 -17.14
CA PRO A 51 -1.38 -7.89 -18.44
C PRO A 51 -0.88 -6.55 -18.94
N SER A 52 0.24 -6.57 -19.66
CA SER A 52 0.78 -5.38 -20.32
C SER A 52 -0.16 -4.87 -21.42
N LEU A 53 -0.02 -3.59 -21.81
CA LEU A 53 -0.84 -3.00 -22.87
C LEU A 53 -0.73 -3.75 -24.20
N GLU A 54 0.44 -4.32 -24.50
CA GLU A 54 0.67 -5.10 -25.71
C GLU A 54 -0.05 -6.46 -25.67
N GLU A 55 -0.06 -7.13 -24.53
CA GLU A 55 -0.81 -8.38 -24.33
C GLU A 55 -2.32 -8.14 -24.40
N LEU A 56 -2.79 -7.03 -23.85
CA LEU A 56 -4.19 -6.59 -23.98
C LEU A 56 -4.57 -6.33 -25.44
N ALA A 57 -3.71 -5.65 -26.20
CA ALA A 57 -3.96 -5.38 -27.63
C ALA A 57 -4.07 -6.68 -28.44
N LYS A 58 -3.16 -7.63 -28.23
CA LYS A 58 -3.19 -8.95 -28.89
C LYS A 58 -4.47 -9.72 -28.58
N MET A 59 -4.87 -9.80 -27.30
CA MET A 59 -6.12 -10.46 -26.91
C MET A 59 -7.35 -9.82 -27.56
N VAL A 60 -7.38 -8.49 -27.66
CA VAL A 60 -8.49 -7.76 -28.29
C VAL A 60 -8.52 -8.00 -29.80
N ASP A 61 -7.36 -8.00 -30.46
CA ASP A 61 -7.27 -8.21 -31.90
C ASP A 61 -7.64 -9.65 -32.30
N GLU A 62 -7.28 -10.66 -31.49
CA GLU A 62 -7.74 -12.05 -31.65
C GLU A 62 -9.27 -12.17 -31.55
N VAL A 63 -9.89 -11.47 -30.60
CA VAL A 63 -11.35 -11.47 -30.44
C VAL A 63 -12.03 -10.73 -31.60
N ARG A 64 -11.41 -9.66 -32.13
CA ARG A 64 -11.93 -8.93 -33.29
C ARG A 64 -11.86 -9.76 -34.56
N SER A 65 -10.73 -10.41 -34.83
CA SER A 65 -10.59 -11.27 -36.00
C SER A 65 -11.58 -12.44 -35.96
N ALA A 66 -11.74 -13.07 -34.80
CA ALA A 66 -12.73 -14.15 -34.63
C ALA A 66 -14.16 -13.68 -34.91
N ARG A 67 -14.52 -12.45 -34.50
CA ARG A 67 -15.85 -11.88 -34.77
C ARG A 67 -16.08 -11.52 -36.23
N ASP A 68 -15.03 -11.08 -36.93
CA ASP A 68 -15.13 -10.72 -38.35
C ASP A 68 -15.15 -11.96 -39.26
N GLU A 69 -14.55 -13.08 -38.83
CA GLU A 69 -14.62 -14.38 -39.51
C GLU A 69 -15.96 -15.11 -39.30
N GLU A 70 -16.65 -14.85 -38.18
CA GLU A 70 -17.94 -15.47 -37.85
C GLU A 70 -19.14 -14.75 -38.53
N LYS A 71 -18.89 -13.68 -39.30
CA LYS A 71 -19.89 -12.80 -39.89
C LYS A 71 -19.95 -12.90 -41.41
#